data_AF-A0A917E1E0-F1
#
_entry.id   AF-A0A917E1E0-F1
#
_cell.length_a   1.000
_cell.length_b   1.000
_cell.length_c   1.000
_cell.angle_alpha   90.00
_cell.angle_beta   90.00
_cell.angle_gamma   90.00
#
_symmetry.space_group_name_H-M   'P 1'
#
loop_
_entity.id
_entity.type
_entity.pdbx_description
1 polymer ?
#
loop_
_entity_poly.entity_id
_entity_poly.type
_entity_poly.pdbx_seq_one_letter_code
_entity_poly.pdbx_strand_id
1 'polypeptide(L)'
;MEPTTGALLLVIGAVALLLLLRAARRRRDRARNDLARTENQLRFVGQSRLRAVRPVNGEAVRVLYALEDWIGDHRPDWRLSFEVAMGAFVKTASESDDRLGRAAFSSYNSKRVDFLLVDGQGYPRLVVEYHGTGHDLSGDAEDRMAVKRLALQRAGIPLAEIPATATRTEILAAVAQALGAAPAGRPKRG
;
A
#
# COMPACT_ATOMS: atom_id res chain seq x y z
N MET A 1 -6.85 -24.17 59.44
CA MET A 1 -7.48 -22.84 59.56
C MET A 1 -7.97 -22.46 58.17
N GLU A 2 -9.29 -22.54 57.95
CA GLU A 2 -9.90 -22.02 56.73
C GLU A 2 -9.67 -20.50 56.68
N PRO A 3 -9.22 -19.92 55.56
CA PRO A 3 -9.17 -18.47 55.43
C PRO A 3 -10.59 -17.93 55.65
N THR A 4 -10.75 -17.00 56.59
CA THR A 4 -12.06 -16.40 56.87
C THR A 4 -12.58 -15.76 55.60
N THR A 5 -13.86 -15.98 55.28
CA THR A 5 -14.53 -15.49 54.06
C THR A 5 -14.28 -14.01 53.77
N GLY A 6 -14.04 -13.20 54.82
CA GLY A 6 -13.65 -11.79 54.71
C GLY A 6 -12.28 -11.54 54.04
N ALA A 7 -11.28 -12.39 54.27
CA ALA A 7 -9.96 -12.26 53.62
C ALA A 7 -10.06 -12.55 52.11
N LEU A 8 -10.87 -13.54 51.72
CA LEU A 8 -11.11 -13.87 50.32
C LEU A 8 -11.84 -12.72 49.58
N LEU A 9 -12.87 -12.13 50.20
CA LEU A 9 -13.59 -10.98 49.65
C LEU A 9 -12.69 -9.74 49.48
N LEU A 10 -11.77 -9.48 50.42
CA LEU A 10 -10.80 -8.40 50.31
C LEU A 10 -9.82 -8.60 49.14
N VAL A 11 -9.32 -9.82 48.94
CA VAL A 11 -8.44 -10.13 47.81
C VAL A 11 -9.17 -9.96 46.48
N ILE A 12 -10.41 -10.45 46.37
CA ILE A 12 -11.23 -10.28 45.15
C ILE A 12 -11.48 -8.78 44.88
N GLY A 13 -11.84 -8.00 45.90
CA GLY A 13 -12.04 -6.56 45.79
C GLY A 13 -10.78 -5.81 45.33
N ALA A 14 -9.62 -6.15 45.89
CA ALA A 14 -8.33 -5.56 45.51
C ALA A 14 -7.94 -5.91 44.06
N VAL A 15 -8.17 -7.16 43.64
CA VAL A 15 -7.94 -7.58 42.24
C VAL A 15 -8.89 -6.86 41.29
N ALA A 16 -10.18 -6.76 41.62
CA ALA A 16 -11.17 -6.04 40.81
C ALA A 16 -10.81 -4.54 40.65
N LEU A 17 -10.40 -3.89 41.75
CA LEU A 17 -9.95 -2.50 41.73
C LEU A 17 -8.70 -2.32 40.85
N LEU A 18 -7.71 -3.22 40.97
CA LEU A 18 -6.51 -3.20 40.14
C LEU A 18 -6.85 -3.36 38.64
N LEU A 19 -7.78 -4.26 38.30
CA LEU A 19 -8.25 -4.45 36.92
C LEU A 19 -8.97 -3.20 36.38
N LEU A 20 -9.81 -2.55 37.19
CA LEU A 20 -10.48 -1.31 36.83
C LEU A 20 -9.49 -0.15 36.60
N LEU A 21 -8.51 0.00 37.49
CA LEU A 21 -7.45 1.01 37.34
C LEU A 21 -6.61 0.75 36.08
N ARG A 22 -6.26 -0.51 35.79
CA ARG A 22 -5.59 -0.91 34.53
C ARG A 22 -6.44 -0.60 33.31
N ALA A 23 -7.75 -0.88 33.36
CA ALA A 23 -8.67 -0.58 32.26
C ALA A 23 -8.81 0.93 32.02
N ALA A 24 -8.96 1.73 33.08
CA ALA A 24 -9.03 3.19 33.00
C ALA A 24 -7.73 3.78 32.43
N ARG A 25 -6.56 3.31 32.88
CA ARG A 25 -5.26 3.69 32.34
C ARG A 25 -5.16 3.34 30.85
N ARG A 26 -5.48 2.11 30.46
CA ARG A 26 -5.49 1.69 29.04
C ARG A 26 -6.44 2.54 28.19
N ARG A 27 -7.61 2.93 28.69
CA ARG A 27 -8.54 3.82 27.97
C ARG A 27 -7.95 5.22 27.76
N ARG A 28 -7.34 5.80 28.80
CA ARG A 28 -6.65 7.10 28.70
C ARG A 28 -5.48 7.03 27.72
N ASP A 29 -4.67 5.97 27.79
CA ASP A 29 -3.54 5.76 26.89
C ASP A 29 -4.00 5.59 25.44
N ARG A 30 -5.08 4.84 25.20
CA ARG A 30 -5.71 4.73 23.86
C ARG A 30 -6.19 6.08 23.36
N ALA A 31 -6.96 6.83 24.15
CA ALA A 31 -7.47 8.13 23.73
C ALA A 31 -6.35 9.16 23.44
N ARG A 32 -5.26 9.11 24.21
CA ARG A 32 -4.07 9.93 24.00
C ARG A 32 -3.30 9.52 22.74
N ASN A 33 -3.35 8.26 22.34
CA ASN A 33 -2.64 7.73 21.17
C ASN A 33 -3.55 7.42 19.98
N ASP A 34 -4.79 7.87 20.03
CA ASP A 34 -5.77 7.63 18.98
C ASP A 34 -5.46 8.52 17.76
N LEU A 35 -4.99 7.89 16.68
CA LEU A 35 -4.67 8.55 15.43
C LEU A 35 -5.92 8.99 14.65
N ALA A 36 -7.14 8.60 15.05
CA ALA A 36 -8.36 9.16 14.47
C ALA A 36 -8.55 10.64 14.87
N ARG A 37 -7.88 11.12 15.93
CA ARG A 37 -7.97 12.50 16.40
C ARG A 37 -6.84 13.36 15.80
N THR A 38 -7.20 14.41 15.07
CA THR A 38 -6.27 15.36 14.46
C THR A 38 -5.31 15.98 15.47
N GLU A 39 -5.78 16.32 16.67
CA GLU A 39 -4.95 16.86 17.76
C GLU A 39 -3.76 15.94 18.10
N ASN A 40 -3.99 14.63 18.13
CA ASN A 40 -2.94 13.65 18.39
C ASN A 40 -1.98 13.56 17.21
N GLN A 41 -2.48 13.56 15.98
CA GLN A 41 -1.65 13.57 14.76
C GLN A 41 -0.71 14.79 14.76
N LEU A 42 -1.25 15.99 14.98
CA LEU A 42 -0.49 17.24 15.04
C LEU A 42 0.56 17.21 16.15
N ARG A 43 0.20 16.71 17.34
CA ARG A 43 1.15 16.53 18.45
C ARG A 43 2.30 15.58 18.08
N PHE A 44 2.00 14.43 17.49
CA PHE A 44 3.03 13.47 17.10
C PHE A 44 3.94 14.00 16.01
N VAL A 45 3.38 14.62 14.95
CA VAL A 45 4.16 15.25 13.88
C VAL A 45 5.03 16.38 14.43
N GLY A 46 4.46 17.27 15.24
CA GLY A 46 5.17 18.42 15.81
C GLY A 46 6.26 18.06 16.82
N GLN A 47 6.18 16.88 17.44
CA GLN A 47 7.19 16.38 18.39
C GLN A 47 8.21 15.43 17.74
N SER A 48 8.09 15.14 16.45
CA SER A 48 8.96 14.19 15.73
C SER A 48 10.01 14.91 14.89
N ARG A 49 11.21 14.31 14.78
CA ARG A 49 12.21 14.74 13.80
C ARG A 49 11.90 14.12 12.43
N LEU A 50 11.51 14.96 11.47
CA LEU A 50 11.25 14.54 10.10
C LEU A 50 12.49 14.77 9.22
N ARG A 51 12.68 13.93 8.20
CA ARG A 51 13.71 14.11 7.17
C ARG A 51 13.20 13.67 5.81
N ALA A 52 13.67 14.33 4.76
CA ALA A 52 13.43 13.89 3.39
C ALA A 52 14.24 12.61 3.10
N VAL A 53 13.64 11.70 2.34
CA VAL A 53 14.28 10.48 1.83
C VAL A 53 13.95 10.31 0.35
N ARG A 54 14.75 9.52 -0.36
CA ARG A 54 14.46 9.20 -1.77
C ARG A 54 13.16 8.38 -1.83
N PRO A 55 12.17 8.78 -2.65
CA PRO A 55 10.94 8.01 -2.80
C PRO A 55 11.18 6.72 -3.60
N VAL A 56 12.13 6.74 -4.53
CA VAL A 56 12.58 5.57 -5.30
C VAL A 56 13.87 5.04 -4.67
N ASN A 57 13.88 3.76 -4.28
CA ASN A 57 15.07 3.08 -3.77
C ASN A 57 16.20 3.14 -4.83
N GLY A 58 17.46 3.30 -4.38
CA GLY A 58 18.65 3.38 -5.24
C GLY A 58 18.73 2.26 -6.28
N GLU A 59 18.34 1.03 -5.94
CA GLU A 59 18.32 -0.08 -6.90
C GLU A 59 17.29 0.14 -8.03
N ALA A 60 16.13 0.70 -7.71
CA ALA A 60 15.02 0.91 -8.65
C ALA A 60 15.24 2.13 -9.56
N VAL A 61 16.22 2.98 -9.27
CA VAL A 61 16.53 4.19 -10.07
C VAL A 61 16.86 3.85 -11.53
N ARG A 62 17.45 2.68 -11.80
CA ARG A 62 17.71 2.25 -13.19
C ARG A 62 16.43 1.96 -13.96
N VAL A 63 15.37 1.49 -13.28
CA VAL A 63 14.06 1.25 -13.88
C VAL A 63 13.40 2.59 -14.19
N LEU A 64 13.48 3.56 -13.27
CA LEU A 64 13.01 4.93 -13.49
C LEU A 64 13.55 5.51 -14.81
N TYR A 65 14.88 5.54 -14.99
CA TYR A 65 15.47 6.12 -16.21
C TYR A 65 15.16 5.30 -17.48
N ALA A 66 15.11 3.97 -17.39
CA ALA A 66 14.71 3.14 -18.52
C ALA A 66 13.26 3.42 -18.96
N LEU A 67 12.36 3.68 -18.01
CA LEU A 67 10.98 4.05 -18.31
C LEU A 67 10.87 5.47 -18.91
N GLU A 68 11.63 6.43 -18.39
CA GLU A 68 11.68 7.79 -18.94
C GLU A 68 12.17 7.80 -20.39
N ASP A 69 13.25 7.07 -20.69
CA ASP A 69 13.76 6.92 -22.06
C ASP A 69 12.71 6.26 -22.96
N TRP A 70 12.08 5.18 -22.50
CA TRP A 70 11.03 4.50 -23.28
C TRP A 70 9.85 5.43 -23.59
N ILE A 71 9.40 6.22 -22.61
CA ILE A 71 8.36 7.23 -22.78
C ILE A 71 8.79 8.26 -23.84
N GLY A 72 10.01 8.79 -23.73
CA GLY A 72 10.55 9.77 -24.68
C GLY A 72 10.53 9.26 -26.11
N ASP A 73 10.94 8.00 -26.32
CA ASP A 73 11.05 7.40 -27.64
C ASP A 73 9.70 6.97 -28.25
N HIS A 74 8.75 6.50 -27.43
CA HIS A 74 7.54 5.81 -27.94
C HIS A 74 6.22 6.54 -27.65
N ARG A 75 6.18 7.31 -26.57
CA ARG A 75 4.95 7.89 -25.99
C ARG A 75 5.24 9.23 -25.28
N PRO A 76 5.74 10.26 -25.96
CA PRO A 76 6.18 11.52 -25.33
C PRO A 76 5.04 12.29 -24.62
N ASP A 77 3.77 11.97 -24.92
CA ASP A 77 2.60 12.50 -24.23
C ASP A 77 2.33 11.83 -22.87
N TRP A 78 2.97 10.70 -22.57
CA TRP A 78 2.79 9.97 -21.32
C TRP A 78 3.59 10.58 -20.17
N ARG A 79 3.18 10.23 -18.94
CA ARG A 79 3.82 10.66 -17.69
C ARG A 79 4.13 9.47 -16.81
N LEU A 80 5.22 9.60 -16.05
CA LEU A 80 5.63 8.63 -15.06
C LEU A 80 5.30 9.16 -13.66
N SER A 81 4.66 8.32 -12.85
CA SER A 81 4.49 8.54 -11.41
C SER A 81 5.12 7.37 -10.66
N PHE A 82 5.61 7.60 -9.45
CA PHE A 82 6.21 6.56 -8.61
C PHE A 82 5.54 6.54 -7.24
N GLU A 83 5.60 5.39 -6.58
CA GLU A 83 5.05 5.21 -5.24
C GLU A 83 3.56 5.60 -5.18
N VAL A 84 2.75 5.12 -6.12
CA VAL A 84 1.34 5.52 -6.24
C VAL A 84 0.45 4.54 -5.49
N ALA A 85 -0.35 5.03 -4.54
CA ALA A 85 -1.34 4.19 -3.87
C ALA A 85 -2.41 3.70 -4.86
N MET A 86 -2.68 2.39 -4.89
CA MET A 86 -3.63 1.77 -5.82
C MET A 86 -5.04 2.35 -5.67
N GLY A 87 -5.44 2.76 -4.47
CA GLY A 87 -6.74 3.41 -4.25
C GLY A 87 -6.91 4.74 -4.98
N ALA A 88 -5.83 5.34 -5.50
CA ALA A 88 -5.89 6.56 -6.30
C ALA A 88 -6.34 6.30 -7.74
N PHE A 89 -6.06 5.12 -8.32
CA PHE A 89 -6.30 4.83 -9.73
C PHE A 89 -7.07 3.52 -10.01
N VAL A 90 -7.29 2.69 -8.98
CA VAL A 90 -8.16 1.52 -9.03
C VAL A 90 -9.33 1.76 -8.10
N LYS A 91 -10.55 1.68 -8.63
CA LYS A 91 -11.80 1.80 -7.89
C LYS A 91 -12.62 0.54 -8.07
N THR A 92 -13.42 0.19 -7.07
CA THR A 92 -14.50 -0.77 -7.27
C THR A 92 -15.66 -0.08 -8.01
N ALA A 93 -16.41 -0.81 -8.84
CA ALA A 93 -17.49 -0.22 -9.63
C ALA A 93 -18.58 0.37 -8.71
N SER A 94 -19.32 1.38 -9.15
CA SER A 94 -20.36 2.05 -8.35
C SER A 94 -21.44 1.11 -7.81
N GLU A 95 -21.70 -0.02 -8.48
CA GLU A 95 -22.63 -1.07 -8.04
C GLU A 95 -22.11 -1.89 -6.83
N SER A 96 -20.85 -1.67 -6.42
CA SER A 96 -20.17 -2.41 -5.35
C SER A 96 -20.11 -1.65 -4.02
N ASP A 97 -21.04 -0.71 -3.77
CA ASP A 97 -21.19 -0.08 -2.45
C ASP A 97 -21.77 -1.05 -1.38
N ASP A 98 -21.76 -2.35 -1.70
CA ASP A 98 -22.04 -3.44 -0.78
C ASP A 98 -20.81 -3.75 0.12
N ARG A 99 -21.02 -4.68 1.06
CA ARG A 99 -19.95 -5.10 1.97
C ARG A 99 -18.74 -5.67 1.22
N LEU A 100 -18.97 -6.31 0.06
CA LEU A 100 -17.93 -6.96 -0.71
C LEU A 100 -17.03 -5.93 -1.40
N GLY A 101 -17.57 -4.92 -2.06
CA GLY A 101 -16.76 -3.89 -2.71
C GLY A 101 -15.97 -3.05 -1.72
N ARG A 102 -16.55 -2.71 -0.55
CA ARG A 102 -15.77 -2.07 0.54
C ARG A 102 -14.63 -2.95 1.03
N ALA A 103 -14.86 -4.25 1.22
CA ALA A 103 -13.81 -5.18 1.61
C ALA A 103 -12.72 -5.31 0.53
N ALA A 104 -13.12 -5.38 -0.74
CA ALA A 104 -12.20 -5.41 -1.88
C ALA A 104 -11.34 -4.14 -1.94
N PHE A 105 -11.96 -2.95 -1.90
CA PHE A 105 -11.23 -1.67 -1.88
C PHE A 105 -10.29 -1.59 -0.67
N SER A 106 -10.76 -1.96 0.53
CA SER A 106 -9.93 -2.02 1.74
C SER A 106 -8.70 -2.94 1.57
N SER A 107 -8.81 -3.96 0.72
CA SER A 107 -7.75 -4.95 0.52
C SER A 107 -6.59 -4.41 -0.33
N TYR A 108 -6.80 -3.42 -1.21
CA TYR A 108 -5.74 -2.90 -2.07
C TYR A 108 -5.49 -1.39 -1.97
N ASN A 109 -6.41 -0.58 -1.44
CA ASN A 109 -6.33 0.90 -1.55
C ASN A 109 -5.02 1.51 -1.02
N SER A 110 -4.46 0.95 0.06
CA SER A 110 -3.23 1.42 0.70
C SER A 110 -1.96 0.78 0.13
N LYS A 111 -2.09 -0.26 -0.71
CA LYS A 111 -0.96 -0.84 -1.43
C LYS A 111 -0.47 0.17 -2.45
N ARG A 112 0.85 0.27 -2.61
CA ARG A 112 1.49 1.21 -3.53
C ARG A 112 2.17 0.44 -4.65
N VAL A 113 2.14 0.99 -5.85
CA VAL A 113 2.94 0.52 -6.98
C VAL A 113 4.22 1.33 -7.08
N ASP A 114 5.30 0.68 -7.50
CA ASP A 114 6.60 1.35 -7.60
C ASP A 114 6.57 2.41 -8.70
N PHE A 115 6.02 2.06 -9.87
CA PHE A 115 5.84 2.98 -10.99
C PHE A 115 4.48 2.82 -11.66
N LEU A 116 3.92 3.95 -12.12
CA LEU A 116 2.70 4.04 -12.89
C LEU A 116 2.93 4.92 -14.13
N LEU A 117 2.74 4.35 -15.31
CA LEU A 117 2.69 5.09 -16.56
C LEU A 117 1.25 5.53 -16.83
N VAL A 118 1.09 6.80 -17.15
CA VAL A 118 -0.18 7.47 -17.37
C VAL A 118 -0.18 8.10 -18.77
N ASP A 119 -1.24 7.96 -19.54
CA ASP A 119 -1.32 8.59 -20.87
C ASP A 119 -1.53 10.11 -20.81
N GLY A 120 -1.47 10.77 -21.97
CA GLY A 120 -1.72 12.22 -22.07
C GLY A 120 -3.11 12.68 -21.63
N GLN A 121 -4.06 11.76 -21.37
CA GLN A 121 -5.39 12.06 -20.83
C GLN A 121 -5.49 11.78 -19.33
N GLY A 122 -4.44 11.29 -18.68
CA GLY A 122 -4.45 10.98 -17.26
C GLY A 122 -4.90 9.55 -16.92
N TYR A 123 -5.08 8.66 -17.90
CA TYR A 123 -5.49 7.26 -17.62
C TYR A 123 -4.29 6.36 -17.32
N PRO A 124 -4.41 5.43 -16.34
CA PRO A 124 -3.35 4.44 -16.07
C PRO A 124 -3.19 3.49 -17.26
N ARG A 125 -1.95 3.30 -17.72
CA ARG A 125 -1.62 2.48 -18.89
C ARG A 125 -0.76 1.27 -18.58
N LEU A 126 0.15 1.37 -17.61
CA LEU A 126 1.02 0.29 -17.19
C LEU A 126 1.46 0.53 -15.75
N VAL A 127 1.42 -0.53 -14.94
CA VAL A 127 2.12 -0.59 -13.67
C VAL A 127 3.44 -1.32 -13.87
N VAL A 128 4.51 -0.82 -13.23
CA VAL A 128 5.80 -1.51 -13.18
C VAL A 128 6.18 -1.70 -11.71
N GLU A 129 6.49 -2.93 -11.32
CA GLU A 129 6.95 -3.32 -9.98
C GLU A 129 8.41 -3.78 -10.08
N TYR A 130 9.25 -3.32 -9.16
CA TYR A 130 10.65 -3.69 -9.06
C TYR A 130 10.89 -4.63 -7.88
N HIS A 131 11.35 -5.84 -8.17
CA HIS A 131 11.68 -6.85 -7.16
C HIS A 131 13.17 -6.78 -6.84
N GLY A 132 13.53 -5.82 -5.98
CA GLY A 132 14.90 -5.65 -5.48
C GLY A 132 15.40 -6.79 -4.61
N THR A 133 16.68 -6.72 -4.22
CA THR A 133 17.38 -7.80 -3.50
C THR A 133 16.81 -8.13 -2.11
N GLY A 134 16.00 -7.22 -1.54
CA GLY A 134 15.29 -7.43 -0.28
C GLY A 134 13.86 -7.99 -0.41
N HIS A 135 13.35 -8.21 -1.62
CA HIS A 135 11.95 -8.62 -1.85
C HIS A 135 11.69 -10.05 -1.34
N ASP A 136 12.70 -10.92 -1.32
CA ASP A 136 12.59 -12.33 -0.89
C ASP A 136 12.72 -12.53 0.64
N LEU A 137 12.88 -11.47 1.43
CA LEU A 137 13.20 -11.58 2.86
C LEU A 137 11.98 -11.70 3.79
N SER A 138 10.76 -11.69 3.26
CA SER A 138 9.54 -11.85 4.06
C SER A 138 8.47 -12.66 3.32
N GLY A 139 7.92 -13.71 3.93
CA GLY A 139 6.84 -14.52 3.35
C GLY A 139 5.59 -13.73 2.94
N ASP A 140 5.34 -12.59 3.59
CA ASP A 140 4.21 -11.69 3.29
C ASP A 140 4.35 -10.93 1.96
N ALA A 141 5.54 -10.93 1.34
CA ALA A 141 5.79 -10.19 0.11
C ALA A 141 5.01 -10.77 -1.07
N GLU A 142 4.98 -12.10 -1.20
CA GLU A 142 4.25 -12.78 -2.27
C GLU A 142 2.74 -12.62 -2.11
N ASP A 143 2.21 -12.78 -0.89
CA ASP A 143 0.79 -12.57 -0.59
C ASP A 143 0.34 -11.14 -0.91
N ARG A 144 1.17 -10.15 -0.58
CA ARG A 144 0.92 -8.75 -0.94
C ARG A 144 0.89 -8.56 -2.45
N MET A 145 1.83 -9.18 -3.16
CA MET A 145 1.92 -9.08 -4.62
C MET A 145 0.73 -9.77 -5.30
N ALA A 146 0.29 -10.91 -4.79
CA ALA A 146 -0.89 -11.63 -5.29
C ALA A 146 -2.15 -10.75 -5.32
N VAL A 147 -2.37 -9.96 -4.26
CA VAL A 147 -3.48 -8.99 -4.21
C VAL A 147 -3.32 -7.88 -5.26
N LYS A 148 -2.09 -7.35 -5.45
CA LYS A 148 -1.81 -6.34 -6.48
C LYS A 148 -2.10 -6.88 -7.88
N ARG A 149 -1.52 -8.04 -8.22
CA ARG A 149 -1.71 -8.71 -9.52
C ARG A 149 -3.19 -8.90 -9.82
N LEU A 150 -3.95 -9.45 -8.87
CA LEU A 150 -5.39 -9.68 -9.04
C LEU A 150 -6.16 -8.37 -9.23
N ALA A 151 -5.88 -7.34 -8.44
CA ALA A 151 -6.56 -6.05 -8.56
C ALA A 151 -6.27 -5.36 -9.90
N LEU A 152 -5.01 -5.37 -10.37
CA LEU A 152 -4.61 -4.80 -11.66
C LEU A 152 -5.22 -5.59 -12.83
N GLN A 153 -5.18 -6.92 -12.76
CA GLN A 153 -5.83 -7.79 -13.74
C GLN A 153 -7.33 -7.49 -13.86
N ARG A 154 -8.04 -7.38 -12.72
CA ARG A 154 -9.48 -7.07 -12.70
C ARG A 154 -9.78 -5.65 -13.18
N ALA A 155 -8.85 -4.71 -12.99
CA ALA A 155 -8.95 -3.35 -13.50
C ALA A 155 -8.58 -3.23 -15.00
N GLY A 156 -8.06 -4.29 -15.61
CA GLY A 156 -7.56 -4.25 -16.99
C GLY A 156 -6.31 -3.39 -17.15
N ILE A 157 -5.52 -3.24 -16.09
CA ILE A 157 -4.26 -2.47 -16.11
C ILE A 157 -3.10 -3.46 -16.25
N PRO A 158 -2.29 -3.37 -17.31
CA PRO A 158 -1.11 -4.20 -17.48
C PRO A 158 -0.10 -4.03 -16.37
N LEU A 159 0.65 -5.10 -16.10
CA LEU A 159 1.71 -5.14 -15.10
C LEU A 159 3.01 -5.67 -15.73
N ALA A 160 4.11 -4.98 -15.49
CA ALA A 160 5.47 -5.47 -15.75
C ALA A 160 6.21 -5.66 -14.42
N GLU A 161 6.68 -6.87 -14.17
CA GLU A 161 7.45 -7.22 -12.95
C GLU A 161 8.92 -7.34 -13.32
N ILE A 162 9.76 -6.52 -12.68
CA ILE A 162 11.17 -6.36 -13.02
C ILE A 162 12.05 -6.96 -11.91
N PRO A 163 12.76 -8.07 -12.15
CA PRO A 163 13.65 -8.65 -11.14
C PRO A 163 14.90 -7.80 -10.90
N ALA A 164 15.52 -7.96 -9.73
CA ALA A 164 16.75 -7.26 -9.33
C ALA A 164 17.93 -7.44 -10.30
N THR A 165 17.94 -8.52 -11.09
CA THR A 165 18.99 -8.83 -12.06
C THR A 165 18.72 -8.29 -13.46
N ALA A 166 17.54 -7.70 -13.71
CA ALA A 166 17.16 -7.24 -15.04
C ALA A 166 18.11 -6.15 -15.57
N THR A 167 18.64 -6.41 -16.76
CA THR A 167 19.36 -5.47 -17.61
C THR A 167 18.41 -4.41 -18.19
N ARG A 168 18.95 -3.29 -18.67
CA ARG A 168 18.14 -2.26 -19.34
C ARG A 168 17.32 -2.83 -20.49
N THR A 169 17.90 -3.70 -21.31
CA THR A 169 17.22 -4.33 -22.45
C THR A 169 16.04 -5.20 -21.99
N GLU A 170 16.22 -5.99 -20.92
CA GLU A 170 15.15 -6.81 -20.35
C GLU A 170 14.03 -5.95 -19.75
N ILE A 171 14.36 -4.84 -19.09
CA ILE A 171 13.38 -3.87 -18.59
C ILE A 171 12.50 -3.35 -19.74
N LEU A 172 13.14 -2.88 -20.82
CA LEU A 172 12.42 -2.36 -21.98
C LEU A 172 11.57 -3.44 -22.68
N ALA A 173 12.08 -4.67 -22.77
CA ALA A 173 11.35 -5.79 -23.33
C ALA A 173 10.12 -6.15 -22.49
N ALA A 174 10.24 -6.16 -21.16
CA ALA A 174 9.12 -6.41 -20.25
C ALA A 174 8.03 -5.33 -20.38
N VAL A 175 8.42 -4.06 -20.48
CA VAL A 175 7.50 -2.93 -20.72
C VAL A 175 6.77 -3.10 -22.05
N ALA A 176 7.50 -3.37 -23.14
CA ALA A 176 6.91 -3.56 -24.45
C ALA A 176 5.96 -4.76 -24.49
N GLN A 177 6.35 -5.87 -23.87
CA GLN A 177 5.52 -7.08 -23.78
C GLN A 177 4.22 -6.83 -23.00
N ALA A 178 4.31 -6.20 -21.82
CA ALA A 178 3.13 -5.91 -21.01
C ALA A 178 2.14 -4.99 -21.74
N LEU A 179 2.64 -3.99 -22.48
CA LEU A 179 1.81 -3.09 -23.26
C LEU A 179 1.25 -3.72 -24.54
N GLY A 180 1.96 -4.67 -25.14
CA GLY A 180 1.51 -5.40 -26.33
C GLY A 180 0.53 -6.53 -26.05
N ALA A 181 0.61 -7.16 -24.87
CA ALA A 181 -0.31 -8.21 -24.42
C ALA A 181 -1.65 -7.66 -23.91
N ALA A 182 -1.70 -6.37 -23.61
CA ALA A 182 -2.93 -5.71 -23.17
C ALA A 182 -3.92 -5.65 -24.35
N PRO A 183 -5.16 -6.16 -24.21
CA PRO A 183 -6.19 -5.82 -25.18
C PRO A 183 -6.30 -4.29 -25.24
N ALA A 184 -6.62 -3.73 -26.41
CA ALA A 184 -6.85 -2.29 -26.63
C ALA A 184 -8.07 -1.78 -25.82
N GLY A 185 -7.99 -1.87 -24.49
CA GLY A 185 -8.99 -1.46 -23.55
C GLY A 185 -8.77 0.01 -23.26
N ARG A 186 -9.62 0.84 -23.86
CA ARG A 186 -10.03 2.05 -23.16
C ARG A 186 -10.67 1.57 -21.84
N PRO A 187 -10.25 2.08 -20.67
CA PRO A 187 -11.06 1.87 -19.47
C PRO A 187 -12.48 2.34 -19.81
N LYS A 188 -13.48 1.47 -19.55
CA LYS A 188 -14.89 1.83 -19.76
C LYS A 188 -15.13 3.14 -19.04
N ARG A 189 -15.65 4.14 -19.76
CA ARG A 189 -16.13 5.38 -19.13
C ARG A 189 -17.16 4.97 -18.08
N GLY A 190 -16.86 5.28 -16.82
CA GLY A 190 -17.88 5.37 -15.78
C GLY A 190 -18.84 6.51 -16.08
#